data_AF-A0A7S2CSL9-F1
#
_entry.id   AF-A0A7S2CSL9-F1
#
_cell.length_a   1.000
_cell.length_b   1.000
_cell.length_c   1.000
_cell.angle_alpha   90.00
_cell.angle_beta   90.00
_cell.angle_gamma   90.00
#
_symmetry.space_group_name_H-M   'P 1'
#
loop_
_entity.id
_entity.type
_entity.pdbx_description
1 polymer ?
#
loop_
_entity_poly.entity_id
_entity_poly.type
_entity_poly.pdbx_seq_one_letter_code
_entity_poly.pdbx_strand_id
1 'polypeptide(L)'
;TSPLYITGESYAGVYVPTLADELLRNAPEVALKGVAVGDPCTDTPAQEQSMDMLWYAHKHGFVPDADYELLSSDDCDYTARKPFIARGKWVRGEGNKWEEPAVTATAARKSDECTLAERKFLLTTSKGISQGWDGAYIN
;
A
#
# COMPACT_ATOMS: atom_id res chain seq x y z
N THR A 1 -15.16 26.19 -24.29
CA THR A 1 -14.27 25.08 -23.91
C THR A 1 -15.07 24.07 -23.11
N SER A 2 -14.94 22.78 -23.42
CA SER A 2 -15.63 21.72 -22.68
C SER A 2 -14.98 21.53 -21.31
N PRO A 3 -15.74 21.32 -20.22
CA PRO A 3 -15.16 21.07 -18.90
C PRO A 3 -14.45 19.71 -18.87
N LEU A 4 -13.24 19.66 -18.31
CA LEU A 4 -12.48 18.43 -18.08
C LEU A 4 -12.54 18.04 -16.60
N TYR A 5 -12.78 16.76 -16.33
CA TYR A 5 -12.64 16.14 -15.02
C TYR A 5 -11.72 14.94 -15.14
N ILE A 6 -10.83 14.75 -14.17
CA ILE A 6 -9.89 13.62 -14.16
C ILE A 6 -10.24 12.72 -12.99
N THR A 7 -10.48 11.45 -13.27
CA THR A 7 -10.79 10.45 -12.25
C THR A 7 -9.80 9.30 -12.30
N GLY A 8 -9.56 8.66 -11.16
CA GLY A 8 -8.72 7.48 -11.09
C GLY A 8 -9.01 6.63 -9.85
N GLU A 9 -8.28 5.53 -9.72
CA GLU A 9 -8.33 4.62 -8.57
C GLU A 9 -6.91 4.19 -8.19
N SER A 10 -6.70 3.77 -6.95
CA SER A 10 -5.45 3.12 -6.53
C SER A 10 -4.25 4.06 -6.66
N TYR A 11 -3.20 3.63 -7.36
CA TYR A 11 -2.01 4.42 -7.65
C TYR A 11 -2.30 5.68 -8.47
N ALA A 12 -3.51 5.83 -9.03
CA ALA A 12 -3.94 7.10 -9.60
C ALA A 12 -4.04 8.23 -8.56
N GLY A 13 -3.97 7.93 -7.26
CA GLY A 13 -3.72 8.93 -6.22
C GLY A 13 -2.39 9.66 -6.37
N VAL A 14 -1.44 9.10 -7.15
CA VAL A 14 -0.23 9.79 -7.62
C VAL A 14 -0.46 10.43 -9.00
N TYR A 15 -1.02 9.68 -9.96
CA TYR A 15 -1.15 10.15 -11.35
C TYR A 15 -2.10 11.34 -11.52
N VAL A 16 -3.25 11.30 -10.87
CA VAL A 16 -4.30 12.32 -11.03
C VAL A 16 -3.84 13.69 -10.52
N PRO A 17 -3.32 13.84 -9.28
CA PRO A 17 -2.85 15.14 -8.81
C PRO A 17 -1.61 15.64 -9.56
N THR A 18 -0.68 14.76 -9.95
CA THR A 18 0.51 15.17 -10.71
C THR A 18 0.14 15.67 -12.12
N LEU A 19 -0.77 14.98 -12.81
CA LEU A 19 -1.28 15.44 -14.10
C LEU A 19 -2.10 16.73 -13.97
N ALA A 20 -2.94 16.85 -12.93
CA ALA A 20 -3.72 18.06 -12.70
C ALA A 20 -2.82 19.29 -12.47
N ASP A 21 -1.75 19.13 -11.70
CA ASP A 21 -0.75 20.18 -11.46
C ASP A 21 -0.04 20.61 -12.77
N GLU A 22 0.34 19.65 -13.61
CA GLU A 22 0.93 19.94 -14.92
C GLU A 22 -0.02 20.69 -15.86
N LEU A 23 -1.30 20.29 -15.92
CA LEU A 23 -2.30 20.98 -16.73
C LEU A 23 -2.53 22.42 -16.26
N LEU A 24 -2.59 22.64 -14.94
CA LEU A 24 -2.77 23.98 -14.36
C LEU A 24 -1.58 24.90 -14.67
N ARG A 25 -0.36 24.38 -14.74
CA ARG A 25 0.86 25.16 -15.02
C ARG A 25 1.11 25.38 -16.51
N ASN A 26 0.93 24.34 -17.32
CA ASN A 26 1.44 24.30 -18.68
C ASN A 26 0.36 24.27 -19.77
N ALA A 27 -0.91 24.09 -19.41
CA ALA A 27 -2.03 24.04 -20.36
C ALA A 27 -3.28 24.79 -19.83
N PRO A 28 -3.18 26.11 -19.55
CA PRO A 28 -4.27 26.90 -18.96
C PRO A 28 -5.53 26.99 -19.84
N GLU A 29 -5.42 26.68 -21.14
CA GLU A 29 -6.55 26.56 -22.07
C GLU A 29 -7.44 25.35 -21.78
N VAL A 30 -6.91 24.32 -21.10
CA VAL A 30 -7.67 23.16 -20.66
C VAL A 30 -8.56 23.57 -19.49
N ALA A 31 -9.87 23.46 -19.68
CA ALA A 31 -10.86 23.83 -18.66
C ALA A 31 -11.01 22.74 -17.59
N LEU A 32 -9.93 22.43 -16.84
CA LEU A 32 -9.96 21.52 -15.71
C LEU A 32 -10.90 22.04 -14.63
N LYS A 33 -11.92 21.24 -14.26
CA LYS A 33 -12.96 21.59 -13.30
C LYS A 33 -12.90 20.80 -12.01
N GLY A 34 -12.26 19.64 -12.00
CA GLY A 34 -12.12 18.86 -10.80
C GLY A 34 -11.36 17.56 -11.01
N VAL A 35 -11.00 16.96 -9.88
CA VAL A 35 -10.39 15.64 -9.80
C VAL A 35 -11.10 14.80 -8.75
N ALA A 36 -11.14 13.48 -8.95
CA ALA A 36 -11.61 12.54 -7.94
C ALA A 36 -10.78 11.26 -8.02
N VAL A 37 -10.42 10.68 -6.88
CA VAL A 37 -9.68 9.42 -6.85
C VAL A 37 -10.33 8.49 -5.82
N GLY A 38 -10.69 7.29 -6.26
CA GLY A 38 -11.15 6.21 -5.38
C GLY A 38 -9.98 5.47 -4.77
N ASP A 39 -10.05 5.19 -3.47
CA ASP A 39 -9.04 4.46 -2.68
C ASP A 39 -7.59 4.80 -3.08
N PRO A 40 -7.20 6.09 -2.96
CA PRO A 40 -5.96 6.58 -3.56
C PRO A 40 -4.72 6.19 -2.76
N CYS A 41 -3.64 5.82 -3.45
CA CYS A 41 -2.29 5.97 -2.91
C CYS A 41 -1.93 7.46 -2.83
N THR A 42 -1.71 7.99 -1.62
CA THR A 42 -1.43 9.40 -1.34
C THR A 42 -0.05 9.56 -0.68
N ASP A 43 -0.02 9.68 0.65
CA ASP A 43 1.18 9.94 1.44
C ASP A 43 1.62 8.69 2.21
N THR A 44 2.88 8.27 2.07
CA THR A 44 3.38 7.02 2.69
C THR A 44 3.20 7.03 4.20
N PRO A 45 3.65 8.05 4.95
CA PRO A 45 3.50 8.07 6.40
C PRO A 45 2.04 8.07 6.87
N ALA A 46 1.15 8.84 6.24
CA ALA A 46 -0.27 8.85 6.59
C ALA A 46 -0.96 7.52 6.24
N GLN A 47 -0.56 6.89 5.13
CA GLN A 47 -1.07 5.59 4.71
C GLN A 47 -0.53 4.42 5.51
N GLU A 48 0.71 4.50 6.00
CA GLU A 48 1.30 3.50 6.90
C GLU A 48 0.45 3.30 8.17
N GLN A 49 -0.21 4.36 8.65
CA GLN A 49 -1.07 4.27 9.84
C GLN A 49 -2.53 3.92 9.52
N SER A 50 -2.99 4.14 8.29
CA SER A 50 -4.41 3.99 7.91
C SER A 50 -4.70 2.76 7.04
N MET A 51 -3.68 2.15 6.43
CA MET A 51 -3.76 0.93 5.63
C MET A 51 -3.19 -0.30 6.38
N ASP A 52 -3.28 -0.32 7.71
CA ASP A 52 -2.89 -1.50 8.48
C ASP A 52 -3.83 -2.68 8.17
N MET A 53 -3.32 -3.61 7.36
CA MET A 53 -4.02 -4.83 6.97
C MET A 53 -4.36 -5.73 8.15
N LEU A 54 -3.51 -5.76 9.17
CA LEU A 54 -3.73 -6.62 10.34
C LEU A 54 -4.92 -6.10 11.13
N TRP A 55 -4.95 -4.80 11.43
CA TRP A 55 -6.10 -4.14 12.01
C TRP A 55 -7.37 -4.30 11.16
N TYR A 56 -7.31 -4.00 9.86
CA TYR A 56 -8.48 -4.10 8.98
C TYR A 56 -9.02 -5.54 8.96
N ALA A 57 -8.14 -6.52 8.77
CA ALA A 57 -8.53 -7.92 8.70
C ALA A 57 -9.13 -8.41 10.03
N HIS A 58 -8.56 -7.99 11.16
CA HIS A 58 -9.11 -8.29 12.48
C HIS A 58 -10.49 -7.66 12.68
N LYS A 59 -10.63 -6.36 12.39
CA LYS A 59 -11.90 -5.62 12.50
C LYS A 59 -13.02 -6.26 11.67
N HIS A 60 -12.68 -6.88 10.54
CA HIS A 60 -13.64 -7.55 9.65
C HIS A 60 -13.75 -9.08 9.88
N GLY A 61 -13.14 -9.62 10.93
CA GLY A 61 -13.30 -11.02 11.35
C GLY A 61 -12.46 -12.03 10.57
N PHE A 62 -11.46 -11.58 9.81
CA PHE A 62 -10.52 -12.45 9.10
C PHE A 62 -9.37 -12.94 10.00
N VAL A 63 -9.10 -12.24 11.11
CA VAL A 63 -8.03 -12.57 12.08
C VAL A 63 -8.64 -12.75 13.46
N PRO A 64 -8.50 -13.96 14.08
CA PRO A 64 -8.94 -14.19 15.45
C PRO A 64 -8.19 -13.30 16.45
N ASP A 65 -8.86 -12.90 17.54
CA ASP A 65 -8.30 -12.03 18.58
C ASP A 65 -6.93 -12.50 19.06
N ALA A 66 -6.77 -13.80 19.35
CA ALA A 66 -5.50 -14.35 19.82
C ALA A 66 -4.35 -14.20 18.80
N ASP A 67 -4.64 -14.37 17.51
CA ASP A 67 -3.63 -14.17 16.45
C ASP A 67 -3.38 -12.66 16.24
N TYR A 68 -4.41 -11.80 16.36
CA TYR A 68 -4.27 -10.34 16.27
C TYR A 68 -3.39 -9.78 17.40
N GLU A 69 -3.73 -10.07 18.67
CA GLU A 69 -3.00 -9.61 19.85
C GLU A 69 -1.55 -10.09 19.85
N LEU A 70 -1.32 -11.35 19.42
CA LEU A 70 0.03 -11.89 19.29
C LEU A 70 0.81 -11.11 18.22
N LEU A 71 0.22 -10.92 17.03
CA LEU A 71 0.87 -10.21 15.93
C LEU A 71 1.05 -8.72 16.21
N SER A 72 0.18 -8.08 17.00
CA SER A 72 0.28 -6.66 17.38
C SER A 72 1.17 -6.42 18.61
N SER A 73 1.65 -7.47 19.26
CA SER A 73 2.52 -7.33 20.44
C SER A 73 3.96 -6.98 20.06
N ASP A 74 4.69 -6.37 20.98
CA ASP A 74 6.13 -6.06 20.81
C ASP A 74 6.99 -7.35 20.65
N ASP A 75 6.44 -8.52 21.01
CA ASP A 75 7.12 -9.82 20.93
C ASP A 75 7.14 -10.38 19.50
N CYS A 76 6.16 -10.00 18.68
CA CYS A 76 6.17 -10.27 17.25
C CYS A 76 6.51 -8.98 16.52
N ASP A 77 7.69 -8.90 15.92
CA ASP A 77 8.07 -7.81 14.98
C ASP A 77 7.25 -7.92 13.67
N TYR A 78 5.92 -7.82 13.78
CA TYR A 78 4.99 -7.68 12.68
C TYR A 78 5.06 -6.24 12.20
N THR A 79 6.03 -5.98 11.34
CA THR A 79 5.95 -4.82 10.46
C THR A 79 5.17 -5.24 9.23
N ALA A 80 4.00 -4.61 9.01
CA ALA A 80 3.36 -4.65 7.70
C ALA A 80 4.44 -4.32 6.67
N ARG A 81 4.75 -5.26 5.78
CA ARG A 81 5.91 -5.18 4.87
C ARG A 81 5.79 -3.90 4.06
N LYS A 82 6.59 -2.90 4.42
CA LYS A 82 6.49 -1.54 3.89
C LYS A 82 6.64 -1.56 2.37
N PRO A 83 5.62 -1.17 1.59
CA PRO A 83 5.76 -1.09 0.15
C PRO A 83 6.82 -0.05 -0.22
N PHE A 84 7.79 -0.47 -1.04
CA PHE A 84 8.68 0.46 -1.71
C PHE A 84 7.91 1.41 -2.66
N ILE A 85 6.83 0.88 -3.27
CA ILE A 85 5.90 1.62 -4.14
C ILE A 85 5.26 2.80 -3.41
N ALA A 86 4.92 2.61 -2.13
CA ALA A 86 4.35 3.67 -1.31
C ALA A 86 5.39 4.71 -0.92
N ARG A 87 6.68 4.36 -0.78
CA ARG A 87 7.77 5.32 -0.51
C ARG A 87 8.12 6.24 -1.69
N GLY A 88 7.52 6.02 -2.87
CA GLY A 88 7.77 6.83 -4.07
C GLY A 88 9.22 6.80 -4.57
N LYS A 89 10.08 5.94 -4.00
CA LYS A 89 11.42 5.69 -4.52
C LYS A 89 11.26 4.67 -5.63
N TRP A 90 11.91 4.91 -6.76
CA TRP A 90 12.17 3.91 -7.78
C TRP A 90 13.68 3.73 -7.79
N VAL A 91 14.18 2.52 -7.51
CA VAL A 91 15.62 2.25 -7.63
C VAL A 91 15.89 1.82 -9.05
N ARG A 92 16.84 2.52 -9.67
CA ARG A 92 17.36 2.15 -10.98
C ARG A 92 18.43 1.09 -10.73
N GLY A 93 18.16 -0.14 -11.15
CA GLY A 93 19.14 -1.22 -11.15
C GLY A 93 20.23 -0.99 -12.20
N GLU A 94 21.25 -1.84 -12.18
CA GLU A 94 22.27 -1.83 -13.23
C GLU A 94 21.63 -2.12 -14.60
N GLY A 95 22.02 -1.35 -15.63
CA GLY A 95 21.50 -1.52 -16.99
C GLY A 95 20.12 -0.91 -17.27
N ASN A 96 19.71 0.14 -16.53
CA ASN A 96 18.45 0.86 -16.73
C ASN A 96 17.18 0.01 -16.53
N LYS A 97 17.28 -1.11 -15.84
CA LYS A 97 16.11 -1.88 -15.43
C LYS A 97 15.54 -1.29 -14.16
N TRP A 98 14.22 -1.18 -14.12
CA TRP A 98 13.51 -0.96 -12.87
C TRP A 98 13.57 -2.26 -12.09
N GLU A 99 14.26 -2.23 -10.96
CA GLU A 99 14.34 -3.37 -10.06
C GLU A 99 13.40 -3.11 -8.89
N GLU A 100 12.60 -4.11 -8.54
CA GLU A 100 12.04 -4.16 -7.20
C GLU A 100 13.23 -4.27 -6.25
N PRO A 101 13.43 -3.32 -5.32
CA PRO A 101 14.46 -3.51 -4.31
C PRO A 101 14.10 -4.77 -3.58
N ALA A 102 15.10 -5.65 -3.41
CA ALA A 102 14.97 -6.80 -2.53
C ALA A 102 14.32 -6.31 -1.24
N VAL A 103 13.12 -6.81 -0.94
CA VAL A 103 12.60 -6.75 0.41
C VAL A 103 13.70 -7.39 1.23
N THR A 104 14.48 -6.59 1.96
CA THR A 104 15.51 -7.08 2.85
C THR A 104 14.77 -7.83 3.94
N ALA A 105 14.46 -9.09 3.65
CA ALA A 105 13.97 -10.08 4.59
C ALA A 105 15.15 -10.47 5.49
N THR A 106 15.70 -9.48 6.18
CA THR A 106 16.47 -9.68 7.40
C THR A 106 15.58 -9.33 8.58
N ALA A 107 14.31 -9.76 8.54
CA ALA A 107 13.58 -9.94 9.77
C ALA A 107 14.31 -11.07 10.51
N ALA A 108 14.83 -10.79 11.70
CA ALA A 108 15.33 -11.80 12.60
C ALA A 108 14.30 -12.95 12.65
N ARG A 109 14.76 -14.21 12.69
CA ARG A 109 13.87 -15.37 12.69
C ARG A 109 12.84 -15.20 13.82
N LYS A 110 11.60 -14.88 13.45
CA LYS A 110 10.48 -14.71 14.39
C LYS A 110 10.30 -16.00 15.19
N SER A 111 9.68 -15.92 16.38
CA SER A 111 9.28 -17.15 17.09
C SER A 111 8.42 -18.03 16.18
N ASP A 112 8.42 -19.35 16.43
CA ASP A 112 7.63 -20.28 15.63
C ASP A 112 6.12 -19.95 15.72
N GLU A 113 5.67 -19.41 16.85
CA GLU A 113 4.30 -18.95 17.09
C GLU A 113 3.96 -17.71 16.25
N CYS A 114 4.81 -16.68 16.24
CA CYS A 114 4.62 -15.50 15.39
C CYS A 114 4.60 -15.89 13.91
N THR A 115 5.49 -16.81 13.51
CA THR A 115 5.57 -17.30 12.12
C THR A 115 4.30 -18.04 11.73
N LEU A 116 3.75 -18.86 12.63
CA LEU A 116 2.51 -19.57 12.40
C LEU A 116 1.32 -18.61 12.32
N ALA A 117 1.21 -17.64 13.23
CA ALA A 117 0.16 -16.63 13.23
C ALA A 117 0.20 -15.78 11.95
N GLU A 118 1.40 -15.33 11.53
CA GLU A 118 1.57 -14.59 10.27
C GLU A 118 1.13 -15.44 9.07
N ARG A 119 1.49 -16.73 9.03
CA ARG A 119 1.04 -17.63 7.95
C ARG A 119 -0.48 -17.82 7.95
N LYS A 120 -1.13 -17.94 9.12
CA LYS A 120 -2.60 -18.00 9.20
C LYS A 120 -3.23 -16.71 8.69
N PHE A 121 -2.70 -15.56 9.10
CA PHE A 121 -3.14 -14.25 8.61
C PHE A 121 -2.99 -14.14 7.09
N LEU A 122 -1.83 -14.51 6.55
CA LEU A 122 -1.61 -14.49 5.10
C LEU A 122 -2.55 -15.46 4.37
N LEU A 123 -2.78 -16.67 4.91
CA LEU A 123 -3.72 -17.63 4.34
C LEU A 123 -5.16 -17.11 4.32
N THR A 124 -5.62 -16.49 5.40
CA THR A 124 -7.00 -15.97 5.52
C THR A 124 -7.23 -14.72 4.67
N THR A 125 -6.22 -13.89 4.46
CA THR A 125 -6.33 -12.65 3.67
C THR A 125 -6.00 -12.81 2.19
N SER A 126 -5.28 -13.89 1.83
CA SER A 126 -4.71 -14.14 0.50
C SER A 126 -5.66 -14.21 -0.70
N LYS A 127 -6.94 -14.50 -0.47
CA LYS A 127 -7.96 -14.54 -1.55
C LYS A 127 -9.05 -13.49 -1.40
N GLY A 128 -9.03 -12.71 -0.32
CA GLY A 128 -10.11 -11.78 0.03
C GLY A 128 -9.73 -10.30 -0.06
N ILE A 129 -8.45 -9.94 0.15
CA ILE A 129 -8.11 -8.54 0.50
C ILE A 129 -7.01 -7.89 -0.38
N SER A 130 -6.12 -8.64 -1.04
CA SER A 130 -4.97 -8.04 -1.77
C SER A 130 -4.64 -8.71 -3.12
N GLN A 131 -4.31 -7.89 -4.13
CA GLN A 131 -3.84 -8.29 -5.48
C GLN A 131 -2.38 -8.79 -5.51
N GLY A 132 -1.65 -8.76 -4.38
CA GLY A 132 -0.25 -9.20 -4.29
C GLY A 132 0.19 -9.59 -2.87
N TRP A 133 1.09 -10.57 -2.78
CA TRP A 133 1.47 -11.26 -1.55
C TRP A 133 2.68 -10.65 -0.83
N ASP A 134 3.49 -9.87 -1.53
CA ASP A 134 4.81 -9.48 -1.00
C ASP A 134 4.77 -8.28 -0.06
N GLY A 135 3.67 -7.51 -0.04
CA GLY A 135 3.53 -6.33 0.83
C GLY A 135 2.18 -6.12 1.52
N ALA A 136 1.24 -7.08 1.40
CA ALA A 136 -0.10 -7.01 2.00
C ALA A 136 -0.78 -5.64 1.76
N TYR A 137 -1.31 -5.43 0.55
CA TYR A 137 -1.89 -4.15 0.13
C TYR A 137 -3.42 -4.21 0.22
N ILE A 138 -4.06 -3.23 0.85
CA ILE A 138 -5.44 -2.84 0.48
C ILE A 138 -5.27 -1.90 -0.72
N ASN A 139 -5.90 -2.24 -1.84
CA ASN A 139 -6.25 -1.19 -2.79
C ASN A 139 -7.51 -0.53 -2.25
#